data_AF-A0AA40P8N8-F1
#
_entry.id   AF-A0AA40P8N8-F1
#
_cell.length_a   1.000
_cell.length_b   1.000
_cell.length_c   1.000
_cell.angle_alpha   90.00
_cell.angle_beta   90.00
_cell.angle_gamma   90.00
#
_symmetry.space_group_name_H-M   'P 1'
#
loop_
_entity.id
_entity.type
_entity.pdbx_description
1 polymer ?
#
loop_
_entity_poly.entity_id
_entity_poly.type
_entity_poly.pdbx_seq_one_letter_code
_entity_poly.pdbx_strand_id
1 'polypeptide(L)' 'MITNNSVESTARSGGNLGFDVLVAHDACFTFDQQDFFGTPRSAEDVHAMSLANLHGEYATVLSTAQILQHIAVE' A
#
# COMPACT_ATOMS: atom_id res chain seq x y z
N MET A 1 5.24 -0.07 -8.60
CA MET A 1 4.02 -0.41 -9.37
C MET A 1 2.83 0.32 -8.72
N ILE A 2 1.73 0.53 -9.45
CA ILE A 2 0.54 1.34 -9.06
C ILE A 2 -0.04 0.88 -7.71
N THR A 3 0.09 1.73 -6.69
CA THR A 3 -0.31 1.44 -5.31
C THR A 3 -1.79 1.10 -5.17
N ASN A 4 -2.68 1.98 -5.62
CA ASN A 4 -4.14 1.84 -5.46
C ASN A 4 -4.79 0.87 -6.46
N ASN A 5 -4.00 0.09 -7.21
CA ASN A 5 -4.51 -0.87 -8.18
C ASN A 5 -3.98 -2.28 -7.87
N SER A 6 -3.02 -2.80 -8.63
CA SER A 6 -2.55 -4.18 -8.47
C SER A 6 -1.88 -4.44 -7.12
N VAL A 7 -1.18 -3.46 -6.55
CA VAL A 7 -0.58 -3.61 -5.21
C VAL A 7 -1.66 -3.74 -4.14
N GLU A 8 -2.59 -2.79 -4.06
CA GLU A 8 -3.70 -2.82 -3.10
C GLU A 8 -4.60 -4.05 -3.26
N SER A 9 -4.95 -4.42 -4.50
CA SER A 9 -5.77 -5.60 -4.78
C SER A 9 -5.11 -6.89 -4.29
N THR A 10 -3.80 -7.02 -4.51
CA THR A 10 -3.03 -8.18 -4.05
C THR A 10 -2.91 -8.19 -2.52
N ALA A 11 -2.62 -7.03 -1.91
CA ALA A 11 -2.49 -6.92 -0.46
C ALA A 11 -3.80 -7.27 0.25
N ARG A 12 -4.94 -6.75 -0.23
CA ARG A 12 -6.29 -7.10 0.27
C ARG A 12 -6.56 -8.60 0.18
N SER A 13 -6.24 -9.21 -0.97
CA SER A 13 -6.42 -10.65 -1.16
C SER A 13 -5.55 -11.48 -0.23
N GLY A 14 -4.28 -11.10 -0.05
CA GLY A 14 -3.36 -11.75 0.87
C GLY A 14 -3.84 -11.68 2.32
N GLY A 15 -4.21 -10.49 2.80
CA GLY A 15 -4.73 -10.30 4.16
C GLY A 15 -6.02 -11.10 4.40
N ASN A 16 -6.96 -11.07 3.45
CA ASN A 16 -8.21 -11.84 3.56
C ASN A 16 -7.99 -13.37 3.56
N LEU A 17 -6.91 -13.86 2.97
CA LEU A 17 -6.52 -15.27 2.98
C LEU A 17 -5.70 -15.67 4.22
N GLY A 18 -5.40 -14.72 5.11
CA GLY A 18 -4.66 -14.96 6.35
C GLY A 18 -3.13 -14.97 6.18
N PHE A 19 -2.58 -14.40 5.10
CA PHE A 19 -1.14 -14.20 4.98
C PHE A 19 -0.69 -12.98 5.79
N ASP A 20 0.52 -13.05 6.35
CA ASP A 20 1.20 -11.88 6.91
C ASP A 20 1.76 -11.00 5.78
N VAL A 21 0.94 -10.05 5.32
CA VAL A 21 1.28 -9.16 4.21
C VAL A 21 2.04 -7.94 4.70
N LEU A 22 3.23 -7.69 4.14
CA LEU A 22 3.98 -6.45 4.30
C LEU A 22 3.92 -5.62 3.01
N VAL A 23 3.65 -4.32 3.13
CA VAL A 23 3.68 -3.39 1.99
C VAL A 23 4.77 -2.34 2.22
N ALA A 24 5.81 -2.37 1.39
CA ALA A 24 6.89 -1.38 1.37
C ALA A 24 6.43 -0.08 0.70
N HIS A 25 5.99 0.92 1.48
CA HIS A 25 5.34 2.12 0.94
C HIS A 25 6.24 2.97 0.04
N ASP A 26 7.54 2.97 0.32
CA ASP A 26 8.62 3.68 -0.38
C ASP A 26 9.15 2.93 -1.61
N ALA A 27 8.72 1.67 -1.82
CA ALA A 27 8.98 0.89 -3.04
C ALA A 27 7.77 0.83 -3.98
N CYS A 28 6.69 1.56 -3.66
CA CYS A 28 5.47 1.65 -4.45
C CYS A 28 5.28 3.08 -4.97
N PHE A 29 4.51 3.23 -6.05
CA PHE A 29 4.17 4.54 -6.60
C PHE A 29 2.81 4.48 -7.28
N THR A 30 2.15 5.61 -7.46
CA THR A 30 0.93 5.71 -8.28
C THR A 30 0.95 7.01 -9.10
N PHE A 31 -0.17 7.34 -9.73
CA PHE A 31 -0.34 8.52 -10.59
C PHE A 31 -1.44 9.43 -10.06
N ASP A 32 -1.45 10.68 -10.51
CA ASP A 32 -2.58 11.58 -10.35
C ASP A 32 -3.84 10.94 -10.95
N GLN A 33 -4.97 11.12 -10.27
CA GLN A 33 -6.24 10.51 -10.67
C GLN A 33 -7.40 11.45 -10.35
N GLN A 34 -8.40 11.54 -11.23
CA GLN A 34 -9.69 12.12 -10.84
C GLN A 34 -10.45 11.15 -9.96
N ASP A 35 -10.92 11.61 -8.82
CA ASP A 35 -11.85 10.84 -8.00
C ASP A 35 -13.22 10.71 -8.67
N PHE A 36 -14.11 9.93 -8.05
CA PHE A 36 -15.45 9.66 -8.60
C PHE A 36 -16.28 10.93 -8.85
N PHE A 37 -16.04 12.00 -8.09
CA PHE A 37 -16.75 13.27 -8.23
C PHE A 37 -16.06 14.22 -9.21
N GLY A 38 -15.03 13.74 -9.93
CA GLY A 38 -14.24 14.52 -10.88
C GLY A 38 -13.23 15.44 -10.22
N THR A 39 -13.00 15.32 -8.91
CA THR A 39 -11.99 16.14 -8.22
C THR A 39 -10.60 15.58 -8.51
N PRO A 40 -9.66 16.37 -9.02
CA PRO A 40 -8.28 15.92 -9.20
C PRO A 40 -7.64 15.58 -7.84
N ARG A 41 -7.01 14.42 -7.76
CA ARG A 41 -6.19 13.98 -6.63
C ARG A 41 -4.76 13.79 -7.12
N SER A 42 -3.82 14.28 -6.32
CA SER A 42 -2.40 14.05 -6.60
C SER A 42 -2.05 12.57 -6.40
N ALA A 43 -0.98 12.12 -7.04
CA ALA A 43 -0.43 10.78 -6.82
C ALA A 43 -0.12 10.55 -5.33
N GLU A 44 0.32 11.59 -4.61
CA GLU A 44 0.58 11.53 -3.18
C GLU A 44 -0.71 11.29 -2.38
N ASP A 45 -1.81 11.99 -2.69
CA ASP A 45 -3.11 11.75 -2.06
C ASP A 45 -3.62 10.34 -2.33
N VAL A 46 -3.55 9.88 -3.58
CA VAL A 46 -4.02 8.54 -3.98
C VAL A 46 -3.17 7.45 -3.29
N HIS A 47 -1.85 7.64 -3.22
CA HIS A 47 -0.92 6.74 -2.53
C HIS A 47 -1.24 6.68 -1.04
N ALA A 48 -1.33 7.83 -0.38
CA ALA A 48 -1.60 7.92 1.05
C ALA A 48 -2.96 7.31 1.43
N MET A 49 -4.01 7.57 0.66
CA MET A 49 -5.34 7.00 0.89
C MET A 49 -5.34 5.47 0.77
N SER A 50 -4.68 4.92 -0.25
CA SER A 50 -4.56 3.47 -0.43
C SER A 50 -3.80 2.81 0.73
N LEU A 51 -2.67 3.38 1.13
CA LEU A 51 -1.89 2.88 2.27
C LEU A 51 -2.67 2.94 3.59
N ALA A 52 -3.43 4.01 3.82
CA ALA A 52 -4.28 4.16 5.00
C ALA A 52 -5.38 3.10 5.04
N ASN A 53 -5.98 2.75 3.89
CA ASN A 53 -6.97 1.68 3.80
C ASN A 53 -6.36 0.28 4.04
N LEU A 54 -5.08 0.09 3.72
CA LEU A 54 -4.38 -1.19 3.85
C LEU A 54 -3.87 -1.45 5.27
N HIS A 55 -3.27 -0.44 5.90
CA HIS A 55 -2.53 -0.62 7.15
C HIS A 55 -3.44 -1.05 8.30
N GLY A 56 -3.10 -2.17 8.94
CA GLY A 56 -3.79 -2.70 10.12
C GLY A 56 -5.01 -3.57 9.81
N GLU A 57 -5.58 -3.48 8.61
CA GLU A 57 -6.73 -4.30 8.18
C GLU A 57 -6.31 -5.41 7.21
N TYR A 58 -5.50 -5.08 6.19
CA TYR A 58 -5.12 -6.01 5.12
C TYR A 58 -3.62 -6.30 5.06
N ALA A 59 -2.80 -5.39 5.57
CA ALA A 59 -1.35 -5.51 5.55
C ALA A 59 -0.72 -4.66 6.66
N THR A 60 0.54 -4.92 6.98
CA THR A 60 1.38 -3.96 7.70
C THR A 60 2.18 -3.14 6.69
N VAL A 61 1.85 -1.85 6.61
CA VAL A 61 2.60 -0.88 5.81
C VAL A 61 3.86 -0.45 6.55
N LEU A 62 5.03 -0.60 5.92
CA LEU A 62 6.36 -0.28 6.46
C LEU A 62 7.23 0.36 5.37
N SER A 63 8.33 1.00 5.76
CA SER A 63 9.38 1.36 4.82
C SER A 63 10.25 0.14 4.48
N THR A 64 10.93 0.18 3.33
CA THR A 64 11.94 -0.84 2.97
C THR A 64 12.98 -1.01 4.07
N ALA A 65 13.44 0.08 4.69
CA ALA A 65 14.39 0.05 5.79
C ALA A 65 13.84 -0.68 7.02
N GLN A 66 12.58 -0.45 7.38
CA GLN A 66 11.91 -1.17 8.49
C GLN A 66 11.77 -2.66 8.17
N ILE A 67 11.42 -3.02 6.94
CA ILE A 67 11.32 -4.43 6.50
C ILE A 67 12.67 -5.13 6.59
N LEU A 68 13.74 -4.50 6.09
CA LEU A 68 15.09 -5.06 6.17
C LEU A 68 15.55 -5.26 7.62
N GLN A 69 15.20 -4.34 8.52
CA GLN A 69 15.44 -4.51 9.96
C GLN A 69 14.62 -5.64 10.56
N HIS A 70 13.37 -5.83 10.11
CA HIS A 70 12.49 -6.90 10.61
C HIS A 70 13.03 -8.29 10.25
N ILE A 71 13.51 -8.46 9.01
CA ILE A 71 14.03 -9.73 8.51
C ILE A 71 15.43 -10.04 9.08
N ALA A 72 16.25 -9.01 9.33
CA ALA A 72 17.62 -9.20 9.84
C ALA A 72 17.68 -9.69 11.31
N VAL A 73 16.53 -9.80 12.00
CA VAL A 73 16.42 -10.22 13.40
C VAL A 73 15.89 -11.66 13.53
N GLU A 74 15.51 -12.31 12.41
CA GLU A 74 15.34 -13.78 12.32
C GLU A 74 16.67 -14.48 11.99
#